data_AF-A0A930Z7M5-F1
#
_entry.id   AF-A0A930Z7M5-F1
#
_cell.length_a   1.000
_cell.length_b   1.000
_cell.length_c   1.000
_cell.angle_alpha   90.00
_cell.angle_beta   90.00
_cell.angle_gamma   90.00
#
_symmetry.space_group_name_H-M   'P 1'
#
loop_
_entity.id
_entity.type
_entity.pdbx_description
1 polymer ?
#
loop_
_entity_poly.entity_id
_entity_poly.type
_entity_poly.pdbx_seq_one_letter_code
_entity_poly.pdbx_strand_id
1 'polypeptide(L)'
;MNPLRVRGFIMFLPYFIKLFYRLMKDARVSIIAKLVPVLGLVLLLSPPALELDFIPIIGELDWLIVGYLTLKIFLWLCPAEVVREHVGRIAQGV
;
A
#
# COMPACT_ATOMS: atom_id res chain seq x y z
N MET A 1 23.99 -3.60 -7.41
CA MET A 1 23.01 -3.65 -6.30
C MET A 1 23.52 -4.62 -5.25
N ASN A 2 23.79 -4.18 -4.01
CA ASN A 2 24.32 -5.07 -2.98
C ASN A 2 23.29 -6.15 -2.60
N PRO A 3 23.65 -7.46 -2.64
CA PRO A 3 22.72 -8.58 -2.37
C PRO A 3 22.17 -8.56 -0.93
N LEU A 4 22.83 -7.84 -0.02
CA LEU A 4 22.40 -7.68 1.38
C LEU A 4 21.18 -6.75 1.53
N ARG A 5 20.92 -5.84 0.58
CA ARG A 5 19.79 -4.89 0.66
C ARG A 5 18.47 -5.50 0.22
N VAL A 6 18.52 -6.45 -0.72
CA VAL A 6 17.36 -7.19 -1.22
C VAL A 6 16.79 -8.11 -0.13
N ARG A 7 17.67 -8.76 0.65
CA ARG A 7 17.27 -9.58 1.80
C ARG A 7 16.48 -8.79 2.85
N GLY A 8 16.91 -7.56 3.17
CA GLY A 8 16.19 -6.69 4.10
C GLY A 8 14.80 -6.32 3.60
N PHE A 9 14.67 -6.05 2.29
CA PHE A 9 13.39 -5.68 1.67
C PHE A 9 12.39 -6.84 1.65
N ILE A 10 12.85 -8.06 1.34
CA ILE A 10 12.02 -9.27 1.34
C ILE A 10 11.58 -9.62 2.77
N MET A 11 12.44 -9.42 3.78
CA MET A 11 12.05 -9.57 5.18
C MET A 11 11.07 -8.48 5.65
N PHE A 12 11.08 -7.28 5.04
CA PHE A 12 10.19 -6.19 5.41
C PHE A 12 8.78 -6.31 4.82
N LEU A 13 8.66 -6.94 3.65
CA LEU A 13 7.40 -7.14 2.93
C LEU A 13 6.28 -7.81 3.77
N PRO A 14 6.53 -8.93 4.49
CA PRO A 14 5.48 -9.55 5.32
C PRO A 14 5.01 -8.65 6.46
N TYR A 15 5.90 -7.84 7.05
CA TYR A 15 5.53 -6.88 8.09
C TYR A 15 4.66 -5.76 7.55
N PHE A 16 4.96 -5.28 6.34
CA PHE A 16 4.14 -4.27 5.68
C PHE A 16 2.72 -4.78 5.38
N ILE A 17 2.60 -6.01 4.88
CA ILE A 17 1.30 -6.66 4.64
C ILE A 17 0.53 -6.83 5.97
N LYS A 18 1.19 -7.28 7.04
CA LYS A 18 0.58 -7.43 8.37
C LYS A 18 0.10 -6.09 8.93
N LEU A 19 0.89 -5.02 8.77
CA LEU A 19 0.54 -3.65 9.17
C LEU A 19 -0.70 -3.17 8.43
N PHE A 20 -0.69 -3.29 7.12
CA PHE A 20 -1.80 -2.87 6.27
C PHE A 20 -3.09 -3.62 6.62
N TYR A 21 -3.02 -4.94 6.79
CA TYR A 21 -4.16 -5.75 7.21
C TYR A 21 -4.72 -5.32 8.57
N ARG A 22 -3.85 -5.01 9.54
CA ARG A 22 -4.28 -4.52 10.86
C ARG A 22 -4.94 -3.15 10.80
N LEU A 23 -4.39 -2.22 10.02
CA LEU A 23 -4.99 -0.90 9.82
C LEU A 23 -6.36 -0.98 9.15
N MET A 24 -6.52 -1.86 8.15
CA MET A 24 -7.81 -2.10 7.50
C MET A 24 -8.87 -2.64 8.48
N LYS A 25 -8.48 -3.45 9.47
CA LYS A 25 -9.39 -4.01 10.48
C LYS A 25 -9.61 -3.12 11.70
N ASP A 26 -8.75 -2.13 11.94
CA ASP A 26 -8.87 -1.25 13.10
C ASP A 26 -10.10 -0.33 12.95
N ALA A 27 -10.97 -0.29 13.96
CA ALA A 27 -12.18 0.50 13.95
C ALA A 27 -11.90 2.02 14.01
N ARG A 28 -10.71 2.42 14.49
CA ARG A 28 -10.29 3.83 14.58
C ARG A 28 -9.88 4.40 13.23
N VAL A 29 -9.62 3.55 12.23
CA VAL A 29 -9.34 3.99 10.86
C VAL A 29 -10.67 4.29 10.17
N SER A 30 -10.79 5.51 9.63
CA SER A 30 -12.02 5.95 8.98
C SER A 30 -12.37 5.07 7.77
N ILE A 31 -13.67 4.94 7.49
CA ILE A 31 -14.14 4.19 6.30
C ILE A 31 -13.57 4.82 5.02
N ILE A 32 -13.48 6.15 4.96
CA ILE A 32 -12.90 6.88 3.83
C ILE A 32 -11.44 6.45 3.60
N ALA A 33 -10.63 6.35 4.66
CA ALA A 33 -9.26 5.86 4.53
C ALA A 33 -9.25 4.44 3.94
N LYS A 34 -10.11 3.54 4.41
CA LYS A 34 -10.19 2.15 3.91
C LYS A 34 -10.71 2.04 2.48
N LEU A 35 -11.50 2.99 2.01
CA LEU A 35 -11.97 3.02 0.62
C LEU A 35 -10.83 3.29 -0.35
N VAL A 36 -9.83 4.09 0.01
CA VAL A 36 -8.69 4.40 -0.87
C VAL A 36 -7.97 3.14 -1.37
N PRO A 37 -7.48 2.22 -0.52
CA PRO A 37 -6.86 0.99 -0.99
C PRO A 37 -7.81 0.06 -1.73
N VAL A 38 -9.08 0.02 -1.35
CA VAL A 38 -10.08 -0.78 -2.06
C VAL A 38 -10.27 -0.25 -3.48
N LEU A 39 -10.40 1.06 -3.66
CA LEU A 39 -10.50 1.70 -4.96
C LEU A 39 -9.22 1.53 -5.77
N GLY A 40 -8.03 1.65 -5.16
CA GLY A 40 -6.77 1.40 -5.86
C GLY A 40 -6.62 -0.05 -6.33
N LEU A 41 -7.09 -1.02 -5.54
CA LEU A 41 -7.14 -2.43 -5.96
C LEU A 41 -8.17 -2.66 -7.07
N VAL A 42 -9.35 -2.03 -6.99
CA VAL A 42 -10.35 -2.09 -8.06
C VAL A 42 -9.78 -1.50 -9.34
N LEU A 43 -9.07 -0.37 -9.28
CA LEU A 43 -8.40 0.20 -10.44
C LEU A 43 -7.35 -0.77 -11.00
N LEU A 44 -6.47 -1.30 -10.15
CA LEU A 44 -5.41 -2.23 -10.55
C LEU A 44 -5.91 -3.55 -11.15
N LEU A 45 -7.05 -4.05 -10.67
CA LEU A 45 -7.68 -5.29 -11.14
C LEU A 45 -8.74 -5.06 -12.22
N SER A 46 -9.21 -3.83 -12.40
CA SER A 46 -10.10 -3.49 -13.48
C SER A 46 -9.35 -3.62 -14.80
N PRO A 47 -10.01 -4.11 -15.87
CA PRO A 47 -9.45 -4.01 -17.20
C PRO A 47 -9.04 -2.56 -17.44
N PRO A 48 -7.90 -2.28 -18.11
CA PRO A 48 -7.45 -0.93 -18.38
C PRO A 48 -8.61 -0.10 -18.94
N ALA A 49 -9.16 0.79 -18.10
CA ALA A 49 -10.25 1.66 -18.49
C ALA A 49 -9.75 2.81 -19.38
N LEU A 50 -8.42 3.00 -19.42
CA LEU A 50 -7.74 4.01 -20.21
C LEU A 50 -6.81 3.30 -21.20
N GLU A 51 -7.18 3.36 -22.47
CA GLU A 51 -6.29 3.10 -23.60
C GLU A 51 -5.18 4.19 -23.62
N LEU A 52 -4.25 4.13 -22.67
CA LEU A 52 -2.98 4.86 -22.72
C LEU A 52 -1.90 4.03 -23.44
N ASP A 53 -2.30 3.00 -24.17
CA ASP A 53 -1.46 2.08 -24.96
C ASP A 53 -0.71 2.77 -26.12
N PHE A 54 -0.98 4.05 -26.39
CA PHE A 54 -0.21 4.81 -27.38
C PHE A 54 1.27 5.00 -26.98
N ILE A 55 1.62 4.84 -25.70
CA ILE A 55 3.01 4.94 -25.23
C ILE A 55 3.31 3.75 -24.29
N PRO A 56 3.89 2.66 -24.82
CA PRO A 56 4.12 1.40 -24.08
C PRO A 56 4.91 1.57 -22.76
N ILE A 57 5.82 2.56 -22.71
CA ILE A 57 6.69 2.80 -21.55
C ILE A 57 5.95 3.58 -20.44
N ILE A 58 4.94 4.38 -20.80
CA ILE A 58 4.16 5.19 -19.84
C ILE A 58 2.98 4.39 -19.30
N GLY A 59 2.36 3.54 -20.13
CA GLY A 59 1.22 2.69 -19.74
C GLY A 59 1.55 1.69 -18.62
N GLU A 60 2.77 1.12 -18.60
CA GLU A 60 3.17 0.19 -17.53
C GLU A 60 3.48 0.89 -16.19
N LEU A 61 4.01 2.11 -16.24
CA LEU A 61 4.33 2.89 -15.03
C LEU A 61 3.05 3.38 -14.32
N ASP A 62 1.96 3.56 -15.05
CA ASP A 62 0.68 4.03 -14.52
C ASP A 62 0.18 3.14 -13.36
N TRP A 63 0.30 1.82 -13.51
CA TRP A 63 -0.12 0.85 -12.48
C TRP A 63 0.69 0.94 -11.18
N LEU A 64 2.01 1.11 -11.30
CA LEU A 64 2.90 1.28 -10.14
C LEU A 64 2.64 2.62 -9.43
N ILE A 65 2.37 3.67 -10.21
CA ILE A 65 2.01 5.00 -9.69
C ILE A 65 0.68 4.92 -8.94
N VAL A 66 -0.34 4.28 -9.51
CA VAL A 66 -1.64 4.08 -8.87
C VAL A 66 -1.49 3.32 -7.55
N GLY A 67 -0.74 2.21 -7.54
CA GLY A 67 -0.46 1.44 -6.32
C GLY A 67 0.26 2.26 -5.25
N TYR A 68 1.31 2.99 -5.64
CA TYR A 68 2.07 3.86 -4.73
C TYR A 68 1.21 5.01 -4.17
N LEU A 69 0.47 5.70 -5.03
CA LEU A 69 -0.36 6.84 -4.66
C LEU A 69 -1.49 6.41 -3.73
N THR A 70 -2.13 5.29 -4.03
CA THR A 70 -3.14 4.66 -3.18
C THR A 70 -2.60 4.39 -1.78
N LEU A 71 -1.45 3.73 -1.67
CA LEU A 71 -0.82 3.44 -0.38
C LEU A 71 -0.44 4.72 0.37
N LYS A 72 0.10 5.71 -0.35
CA LYS A 72 0.49 7.00 0.22
C LYS A 72 -0.71 7.74 0.81
N ILE A 73 -1.80 7.85 0.04
CA ILE A 73 -3.04 8.51 0.48
C ILE A 73 -3.66 7.75 1.65
N PHE A 74 -3.69 6.41 1.59
CA PHE A 74 -4.18 5.58 2.68
C PHE A 74 -3.47 5.89 4.00
N LEU A 75 -2.12 5.90 3.99
CA LEU A 75 -1.32 6.19 5.18
C LEU A 75 -1.52 7.63 5.66
N TRP A 76 -1.75 8.57 4.76
CA TRP A 76 -1.98 9.97 5.09
C TRP A 76 -3.35 10.20 5.74
N LEU A 77 -4.36 9.41 5.37
CA LEU A 77 -5.69 9.44 5.97
C LEU A 77 -5.79 8.61 7.27
N CYS A 78 -4.84 7.71 7.52
CA CYS A 78 -4.79 6.98 8.78
C CYS A 78 -4.33 7.89 9.92
N PRO A 79 -4.98 7.83 11.11
CA PRO A 79 -4.50 8.54 12.29
C PRO A 79 -3.07 8.11 12.65
N ALA A 80 -2.18 9.08 12.83
CA ALA A 80 -0.75 8.79 13.01
C ALA A 80 -0.46 7.98 14.28
N GLU A 81 -1.28 8.14 15.32
CA GLU A 81 -1.21 7.38 16.58
C GLU A 81 -1.45 5.89 16.33
N VAL A 82 -2.46 5.56 15.52
CA VAL A 82 -2.85 4.18 15.19
C VAL A 82 -1.76 3.52 14.34
N VAL A 83 -1.21 4.24 13.37
CA VAL A 83 -0.09 3.75 12.55
C VAL A 83 1.13 3.43 13.43
N ARG A 84 1.53 4.37 14.31
CA ARG A 84 2.67 4.15 15.22
C ARG A 84 2.44 2.98 16.17
N GLU A 85 1.23 2.81 16.70
CA GLU A 85 0.86 1.69 17.57
C GLU A 85 1.03 0.34 16.85
N HIS A 86 0.50 0.20 15.63
CA HIS A 86 0.61 -1.04 14.89
C HIS A 86 2.04 -1.33 14.43
N VAL A 87 2.79 -0.29 14.03
CA VAL A 87 4.22 -0.43 13.72
C VAL A 87 4.99 -0.90 14.95
N GLY A 88 4.73 -0.32 16.12
CA GLY A 88 5.34 -0.72 17.38
C GLY A 88 5.04 -2.17 17.76
N ARG A 89 3.77 -2.59 17.63
CA ARG A 89 3.36 -3.99 17.87
C ARG A 89 4.06 -4.97 16.95
N ILE A 90 4.17 -4.62 15.66
CA ILE A 90 4.85 -5.45 14.67
C ILE A 90 6.35 -5.55 14.95
N ALA A 91 6.99 -4.44 15.34
CA ALA A 91 8.39 -4.43 15.75
C ALA A 91 8.64 -5.27 17.01
N GLN A 92 7.66 -5.37 17.91
CA GLN A 92 7.69 -6.25 19.08
C GLN A 92 7.34 -7.72 18.77
N GLY A 93 7.04 -8.06 17.52
CA GLY A 93 6.73 -9.43 17.10
C GLY A 93 5.31 -9.91 17.43
N VAL A 94 4.45 -9.02 17.93
CA VAL A 94 3.06 -9.32 18.32
C VAL A 94 2.13 -9.06 17.15
#